data_AF-A0A0F3IMG9-F1
#
_entry.id   AF-A0A0F3IMG9-F1
#
_cell.length_a   1.000
_cell.length_b   1.000
_cell.length_c   1.000
_cell.angle_alpha   90.00
_cell.angle_beta   90.00
_cell.angle_gamma   90.00
#
_symmetry.space_group_name_H-M   'P 1'
#
loop_
_entity.id
_entity.type
_entity.pdbx_description
1 polymer ?
#
loop_
_entity_poly.entity_id
_entity_poly.type
_entity_poly.pdbx_seq_one_letter_code
_entity_poly.pdbx_strand_id
1 'polypeptide(L)'
;MPLSRKRSGRISTLPAGAAFGEMGMLEGGVRSADIVAETDVTCYVLHYNKLWSDTSESGISVRQKLMTNIAKGLSHKLRQATLEIKSLKN
;
A
#
# COMPACT_ATOMS: atom_id res chain seq x y z
N MET A 1 6.71 3.08 34.06
CA MET A 1 7.87 2.80 33.17
C MET A 1 7.49 3.16 31.75
N PRO A 2 8.15 4.11 31.07
CA PRO A 2 7.80 4.44 29.70
C PRO A 2 8.44 3.43 28.75
N LEU A 3 7.63 2.74 27.94
CA LEU A 3 8.07 1.85 26.86
C LEU A 3 8.58 2.70 25.68
N SER A 4 9.77 3.29 25.80
CA SER A 4 10.40 4.12 24.75
C SER A 4 11.37 3.33 23.86
N ARG A 5 10.87 2.30 23.17
CA ARG A 5 11.56 1.77 21.98
C ARG A 5 10.52 1.34 20.95
N LYS A 6 10.28 2.18 19.94
CA LYS A 6 9.55 1.78 18.72
C LYS A 6 10.21 0.49 18.21
N ARG A 7 9.53 -0.65 18.33
CA ARG A 7 9.97 -1.90 17.68
C ARG A 7 9.84 -1.68 16.16
N SER A 8 10.93 -1.38 15.49
CA SER A 8 11.02 -1.45 14.03
C SER A 8 11.08 -2.92 13.65
N GLY A 9 9.94 -3.52 13.34
CA GLY A 9 9.83 -4.89 12.86
C GLY A 9 9.52 -4.91 11.37
N ARG A 10 10.10 -5.86 10.63
CA ARG A 10 9.68 -6.11 9.24
C ARG A 10 8.24 -6.60 9.26
N ILE A 11 7.34 -5.82 8.66
CA ILE A 11 5.91 -6.15 8.60
C ILE A 11 5.55 -6.99 7.36
N SER A 12 6.32 -6.88 6.28
CA SER A 12 6.10 -7.63 5.03
C SER A 12 7.34 -7.59 4.14
N THR A 13 7.39 -8.51 3.16
CA THR A 13 8.38 -8.51 2.08
C THR A 13 7.63 -8.41 0.75
N LEU A 14 8.09 -7.50 -0.12
CA LEU A 14 7.44 -7.22 -1.40
C LEU A 14 8.25 -7.85 -2.55
N PRO A 15 7.68 -8.77 -3.34
CA PRO A 15 8.36 -9.33 -4.50
C PRO A 15 8.25 -8.40 -5.73
N ALA A 16 8.99 -8.74 -6.79
CA ALA A 16 8.82 -8.10 -8.09
C ALA A 16 7.36 -8.18 -8.57
N GLY A 17 6.86 -7.08 -9.15
CA GLY A 17 5.46 -6.94 -9.58
C GLY A 17 4.50 -6.48 -8.48
N ALA A 18 4.94 -6.39 -7.22
CA ALA A 18 4.13 -5.80 -6.16
C ALA A 18 4.04 -4.27 -6.31
N ALA A 19 2.91 -3.71 -5.89
CA ALA A 19 2.70 -2.28 -5.75
C ALA A 19 2.62 -1.89 -4.26
N PHE A 20 3.11 -0.70 -3.93
CA PHE A 20 3.09 -0.15 -2.58
C PHE A 20 2.94 1.38 -2.62
N GLY A 21 2.64 1.97 -1.46
CA GLY A 21 2.47 3.42 -1.33
C GLY A 21 1.05 3.92 -1.61
N GLU A 22 0.10 3.00 -1.77
CA GLU A 22 -1.32 3.27 -2.01
C GLU A 22 -1.96 4.06 -0.87
N MET A 23 -1.55 3.81 0.38
CA MET A 23 -2.09 4.55 1.52
C MET A 23 -1.69 6.03 1.45
N GLY A 24 -0.41 6.31 1.16
CA GLY A 24 0.06 7.67 0.96
C GLY A 24 -0.59 8.35 -0.25
N MET A 25 -0.96 7.61 -1.29
CA MET A 25 -1.75 8.16 -2.40
C MET A 25 -3.14 8.62 -1.92
N LEU A 26 -3.84 7.79 -1.16
CA LEU A 26 -5.24 8.03 -0.76
C LEU A 26 -5.37 9.03 0.39
N GLU A 27 -4.38 9.08 1.29
CA GLU A 27 -4.40 9.90 2.50
C GLU A 27 -3.53 11.17 2.41
N GLY A 28 -3.19 11.61 1.19
CA GLY A 28 -2.48 12.88 1.00
C GLY A 28 -1.02 12.89 1.44
N GLY A 29 -0.34 11.75 1.35
CA GLY A 29 1.11 11.64 1.54
C GLY A 29 1.54 10.96 2.85
N VAL A 30 0.61 10.61 3.73
CA VAL A 30 0.92 9.92 4.99
C VAL A 30 1.48 8.51 4.71
N ARG A 31 2.68 8.21 5.23
CA ARG A 31 3.31 6.90 5.08
C ARG A 31 3.04 6.06 6.32
N SER A 32 2.44 4.89 6.13
CA SER A 32 2.15 3.95 7.23
C SER A 32 3.37 3.13 7.65
N ALA A 33 4.37 3.00 6.78
CA ALA A 33 5.60 2.24 7.01
C ALA A 33 6.73 2.72 6.09
N ASP A 34 7.97 2.40 6.48
CA ASP A 34 9.16 2.56 5.64
C ASP A 34 9.26 1.42 4.63
N ILE A 35 9.76 1.73 3.43
CA ILE A 35 10.09 0.75 2.40
C ILE A 35 11.61 0.79 2.19
N VAL A 36 12.27 -0.33 2.44
CA VAL A 36 13.73 -0.48 2.31
C VAL A 36 14.00 -1.50 1.22
N ALA A 37 14.80 -1.11 0.23
CA ALA A 37 15.30 -2.04 -0.79
C ALA A 37 16.38 -2.93 -0.17
N GLU A 38 16.12 -4.24 -0.14
CA GLU A 38 17.06 -5.24 0.39
C GLU A 38 18.03 -5.74 -0.68
N THR A 39 17.66 -5.59 -1.95
CA THR A 39 18.46 -5.86 -3.14
C THR A 39 18.36 -4.68 -4.10
N ASP A 40 19.09 -4.73 -5.20
CA ASP A 40 18.86 -3.82 -6.32
C ASP A 40 17.43 -3.99 -6.84
N VAL A 41 16.69 -2.89 -6.93
CA VAL A 41 15.29 -2.85 -7.37
C VAL A 41 15.06 -1.72 -8.35
N THR A 42 14.19 -1.96 -9.34
CA THR A 42 13.67 -0.91 -10.23
C THR A 42 12.20 -0.71 -9.94
N CYS A 43 11.82 0.52 -9.59
CA CYS A 43 10.44 0.89 -9.30
C CYS A 43 9.91 1.86 -10.35
N TYR A 44 8.73 1.55 -10.90
CA TYR A 44 7.98 2.53 -11.69
C TYR A 44 7.19 3.44 -10.76
N VAL A 45 7.33 4.75 -10.95
CA VAL A 45 6.63 5.76 -10.14
C VAL A 45 5.37 6.21 -10.84
N LEU A 46 4.23 6.00 -10.19
CA LEU A 46 2.95 6.58 -10.61
C LEU A 46 2.76 7.96 -9.97
N HIS A 47 2.84 9.01 -10.77
CA HIS A 47 2.60 10.38 -10.31
C HIS A 47 1.09 10.64 -10.17
N TYR A 48 0.57 10.56 -8.93
CA TYR A 48 -0.86 10.67 -8.66
C TYR A 48 -1.45 12.01 -9.11
N ASN A 49 -0.74 13.13 -8.93
CA ASN A 49 -1.21 14.43 -9.39
C ASN A 49 -1.50 14.44 -10.90
N LYS A 50 -0.63 13.81 -11.70
CA LYS A 50 -0.80 13.70 -13.15
C LYS A 50 -2.02 12.85 -13.51
N LEU A 51 -2.18 11.71 -12.83
CA LEU A 51 -3.30 10.82 -13.06
C LEU A 51 -4.64 11.44 -12.62
N TRP A 52 -4.65 12.36 -11.64
CA TRP A 52 -5.85 13.02 -11.14
C TRP A 52 -6.21 14.24 -12.00
N SER A 53 -5.20 14.94 -12.54
CA SER A 53 -5.40 16.03 -13.49
C SER A 53 -5.82 15.56 -14.88
N ASP A 54 -5.58 14.30 -15.24
CA ASP A 54 -5.94 13.76 -16.55
C ASP A 54 -7.45 13.50 -16.65
N THR A 55 -8.18 14.44 -17.26
CA THR A 55 -9.63 14.35 -17.44
C THR A 55 -10.06 13.63 -18.72
N SER A 56 -9.11 13.05 -19.47
CA SER A 56 -9.44 12.26 -20.66
C SER A 56 -10.19 10.98 -20.27
N GLU A 57 -10.87 10.36 -21.24
CA GLU A 57 -11.54 9.08 -21.06
C GLU A 57 -10.56 7.99 -20.58
N SER A 58 -9.34 7.98 -21.12
CA SER A 58 -8.31 7.04 -20.69
C SER A 58 -7.88 7.31 -19.25
N GLY A 59 -7.70 8.57 -18.85
CA GLY A 59 -7.40 8.96 -17.48
C GLY A 59 -8.47 8.49 -16.49
N ILE A 60 -9.75 8.69 -16.82
CA ILE A 60 -10.89 8.20 -16.02
C ILE A 60 -10.87 6.67 -15.90
N SER A 61 -10.70 5.96 -17.03
CA SER A 61 -10.67 4.49 -17.06
C SER A 61 -9.51 3.94 -16.22
N VAL A 62 -8.33 4.53 -16.32
CA VAL A 62 -7.15 4.14 -15.53
C VAL A 62 -7.40 4.37 -14.05
N ARG A 63 -7.95 5.52 -13.64
CA ARG A 63 -8.30 5.77 -12.24
C ARG A 63 -9.31 4.76 -11.70
N GLN A 64 -10.35 4.45 -12.46
CA GLN A 64 -11.35 3.46 -12.06
C GLN A 64 -10.72 2.07 -11.86
N LYS A 65 -9.89 1.61 -12.80
CA LYS A 65 -9.17 0.34 -12.69
C LYS A 65 -8.22 0.32 -11.49
N LEU A 66 -7.45 1.38 -11.30
CA LEU A 66 -6.49 1.50 -10.21
C LEU A 66 -7.19 1.47 -8.85
N MET A 67 -8.23 2.29 -8.67
CA MET A 67 -9.01 2.36 -7.44
C MET A 67 -9.69 1.02 -7.12
N THR A 68 -10.24 0.35 -8.13
CA THR A 68 -10.85 -0.98 -7.98
C THR A 68 -9.82 -2.01 -7.49
N ASN A 69 -8.61 -2.02 -8.09
CA ASN A 69 -7.56 -2.97 -7.71
C ASN A 69 -7.00 -2.69 -6.32
N ILE A 70 -6.82 -1.41 -5.95
CA ILE A 70 -6.39 -1.02 -4.60
C ILE A 70 -7.44 -1.45 -3.57
N ALA A 71 -8.72 -1.17 -3.80
CA ALA A 71 -9.80 -1.56 -2.89
C ALA A 71 -9.85 -3.09 -2.69
N LYS A 72 -9.72 -3.87 -3.78
CA LYS A 72 -9.64 -5.35 -3.70
C LYS A 72 -8.42 -5.81 -2.90
N GLY A 73 -7.25 -5.22 -3.14
CA GLY A 73 -6.01 -5.54 -2.42
C GLY A 73 -6.12 -5.25 -0.92
N LEU A 74 -6.65 -4.08 -0.55
CA LEU A 74 -6.87 -3.70 0.85
C LEU A 74 -7.91 -4.59 1.53
N SER A 75 -9.02 -4.90 0.85
CA SER A 75 -10.03 -5.84 1.36
C SER A 75 -9.44 -7.23 1.63
N HIS A 76 -8.54 -7.69 0.75
CA HIS A 76 -7.86 -8.97 0.96
C HIS A 76 -6.93 -8.92 2.18
N LYS A 77 -6.06 -7.90 2.28
CA LYS A 77 -5.15 -7.71 3.42
C LYS A 77 -5.92 -7.63 4.75
N LEU A 78 -7.03 -6.88 4.80
CA LEU A 78 -7.87 -6.75 5.99
C LEU A 78 -8.50 -8.09 6.39
N ARG A 79 -8.98 -8.89 5.42
CA ARG A 79 -9.54 -10.21 5.69
C ARG A 79 -8.50 -11.15 6.29
N GLN A 80 -7.28 -11.14 5.76
CA GLN A 80 -6.18 -11.95 6.32
C GLN A 80 -5.82 -11.54 7.73
N ALA A 81 -5.62 -10.23 7.98
CA ALA A 81 -5.34 -9.72 9.31
C ALA A 81 -6.45 -10.06 10.32
N THR A 82 -7.72 -10.01 9.90
CA THR A 82 -8.86 -10.39 10.73
C THR A 82 -8.83 -11.87 11.11
N LEU A 83 -8.51 -12.75 10.16
CA LEU A 83 -8.40 -14.19 10.40
C LEU A 83 -7.23 -14.53 11.34
N GLU A 84 -6.07 -13.88 11.15
CA GLU A 84 -4.91 -14.04 12.03
C GLU A 84 -5.25 -13.63 13.48
N ILE A 85 -5.85 -12.45 13.68
CA ILE A 85 -6.29 -11.98 15.00
C ILE A 85 -7.28 -12.96 15.65
N LYS A 86 -8.20 -13.52 14.86
CA LYS A 86 -9.16 -14.52 15.36
C LYS A 86 -8.46 -15.80 15.81
N SER A 87 -7.44 -16.25 15.08
CA SER A 87 -6.67 -17.46 15.43
C SER A 87 -5.87 -17.33 16.72
N LEU A 88 -5.42 -16.11 17.06
CA LEU A 88 -4.63 -15.83 18.27
C LEU A 88 -5.46 -15.70 19.55
N LYS A 89 -6.79 -15.60 19.43
CA LYS A 89 -7.71 -15.48 20.58
C LYS A 89 -8.27 -16.82 21.06
N ASN A 90 -7.87 -17.92 20.44
CA ASN A 90 -8.27 -19.29 20.78
C ASN A 90 -7.13 -20.04 21.45
#